data_AF-A0A7R7CF49-F1
#
_entry.id   AF-A0A7R7CF49-F1
#
_cell.length_a   1.000
_cell.length_b   1.000
_cell.length_c   1.000
_cell.angle_alpha   90.00
_cell.angle_beta   90.00
_cell.angle_gamma   90.00
#
_symmetry.space_group_name_H-M   'P 1'
#
loop_
_entity.id
_entity.type
_entity.pdbx_description
1 polymer ?
#
loop_
_entity_poly.entity_id
_entity_poly.type
_entity_poly.pdbx_seq_one_letter_code
_entity_poly.pdbx_strand_id
1 'polypeptide(L)' 'MIFSTIVARTQDRLAKRAKYRRLVAEIESMSTRDLVDLRADRSEMLHQAYRSVYG' A
#
# COMPACT_ATOMS: atom_id res chain seq x y z
N MET A 1 -7.47 24.64 18.73
CA MET A 1 -7.61 23.17 18.91
C MET A 1 -8.45 22.46 17.83
N ILE A 2 -8.91 23.13 16.77
CA ILE A 2 -9.55 22.49 15.59
C ILE A 2 -8.53 22.26 14.45
N PHE A 3 -7.53 23.14 14.32
CA PHE A 3 -6.46 22.99 13.32
C PHE A 3 -5.60 21.73 13.54
N SER A 4 -5.35 21.34 14.79
CA SER A 4 -4.54 20.17 15.13
C SER A 4 -5.20 18.84 14.72
N THR A 5 -6.53 18.71 14.82
CA THR A 5 -7.25 17.50 14.40
C THR A 5 -7.39 17.38 12.88
N ILE A 6 -7.48 18.51 12.16
CA ILE A 6 -7.44 18.51 10.68
C ILE A 6 -6.06 18.07 10.20
N VAL A 7 -5.00 18.66 10.74
CA VAL A 7 -3.60 18.32 10.38
C VAL A 7 -3.28 16.86 10.67
N ALA A 8 -3.71 16.32 11.82
CA ALA A 8 -3.52 14.91 12.14
C ALA A 8 -4.20 13.99 11.12
N ARG A 9 -5.46 14.27 10.75
CA ARG A 9 -6.19 13.48 9.74
C ARG A 9 -5.56 13.57 8.34
N THR A 10 -5.00 14.71 7.94
CA THR A 10 -4.29 14.81 6.66
C THR A 10 -2.96 14.08 6.68
N GLN A 11 -2.21 14.15 7.78
CA GLN A 11 -0.97 13.39 7.94
C GLN A 11 -1.23 11.88 7.87
N ASP A 12 -2.26 11.38 8.56
CA ASP A 12 -2.64 9.97 8.50
C ASP A 12 -3.02 9.52 7.08
N ARG A 13 -3.76 10.35 6.34
CA ARG A 13 -4.12 10.06 4.94
C ARG A 13 -2.90 10.04 4.02
N LEU A 14 -1.98 10.99 4.19
CA LEU A 14 -0.74 11.05 3.41
C LEU A 14 0.16 9.86 3.72
N ALA A 15 0.27 9.47 5.00
CA ALA A 15 1.02 8.30 5.43
C ALA A 15 0.46 7.01 4.84
N LYS A 16 -0.87 6.81 4.89
CA LYS A 16 -1.53 5.67 4.23
C LYS A 16 -1.26 5.64 2.74
N ARG A 17 -1.41 6.77 2.04
CA ARG A 17 -1.15 6.85 0.59
C ARG A 17 0.32 6.60 0.24
N ALA A 18 1.26 7.07 1.06
CA ALA A 18 2.68 6.79 0.89
C ALA A 18 2.98 5.29 1.08
N LYS A 19 2.42 4.68 2.13
CA LYS A 19 2.55 3.24 2.39
C LYS A 19 2.00 2.40 1.23
N TYR A 20 0.79 2.71 0.75
CA TYR A 20 0.20 2.01 -0.38
C TYR A 20 1.08 2.10 -1.64
N ARG A 21 1.53 3.31 -2.01
CA ARG A 21 2.40 3.49 -3.18
C ARG A 21 3.71 2.72 -3.08
N ARG A 22 4.29 2.64 -1.89
CA ARG A 22 5.50 1.86 -1.65
C ARG A 22 5.26 0.36 -1.88
N LEU A 23 4.17 -0.17 -1.35
CA LEU A 23 3.80 -1.58 -1.55
C LEU A 23 3.52 -1.88 -3.03
N VAL A 24 2.80 -1.00 -3.73
CA VAL A 24 2.55 -1.14 -5.17
C VAL A 24 3.85 -1.16 -5.96
N ALA A 25 4.75 -0.20 -5.70
CA ALA A 25 6.03 -0.13 -6.39
C ALA A 25 6.88 -1.39 -6.15
N GLU A 26 6.86 -1.92 -4.93
CA GLU A 26 7.54 -3.17 -4.59
C GLU A 26 6.96 -4.34 -5.39
N ILE A 27 5.63 -4.54 -5.37
CA ILE A 27 4.91 -5.58 -6.11
C ILE A 27 5.14 -5.49 -7.62
N GLU A 28 5.14 -4.27 -8.17
CA GLU A 28 5.41 -4.03 -9.58
C GLU A 28 6.87 -4.31 -9.95
N SER A 29 7.80 -4.08 -9.03
CA SER A 29 9.23 -4.39 -9.21
C SER A 29 9.55 -5.88 -9.11
N MET A 30 8.64 -6.70 -8.58
CA MET A 30 8.84 -8.15 -8.46
C MET A 30 8.90 -8.79 -9.84
N SER A 31 9.89 -9.66 -10.04
CA SER A 31 10.00 -10.43 -11.26
C SER A 31 8.96 -11.54 -11.30
N THR A 32 8.69 -12.08 -12.50
CA THR A 32 7.81 -13.25 -12.64
C THR A 32 8.31 -14.44 -11.82
N ARG A 33 9.62 -14.58 -11.63
CA ARG A 33 10.20 -15.65 -10.79
C ARG A 33 9.83 -15.47 -9.33
N ASP A 34 9.95 -14.25 -8.79
CA ASP A 34 9.62 -13.96 -7.39
C ASP A 34 8.12 -14.22 -7.13
N LEU A 35 7.26 -13.86 -8.09
CA LEU A 35 5.83 -14.14 -8.03
C LEU A 35 5.53 -15.64 -8.02
N VAL A 36 6.24 -16.42 -8.85
CA VAL A 36 6.11 -17.88 -8.91
C VAL A 36 6.61 -18.55 -7.63
N ASP A 37 7.74 -18.08 -7.08
CA ASP A 37 8.32 -18.59 -5.84
C ASP A 37 7.37 -18.35 -4.65
N LEU A 38 6.68 -17.20 -4.64
CA LEU A 38 5.63 -16.88 -3.67
C LEU A 38 4.28 -17.53 -3.97
N ARG A 39 4.14 -18.18 -5.14
CA ARG A 39 2.88 -18.75 -5.65
C ARG A 39 1.73 -17.73 -5.62
N ALA A 40 2.04 -16.47 -5.92
CA ALA A 40 1.10 -15.35 -5.82
C ALA A 40 0.88 -14.68 -7.19
N ASP A 41 -0.36 -14.26 -7.45
CA ASP A 41 -0.70 -13.43 -8.60
C ASP A 41 -0.48 -11.95 -8.27
N ARG A 42 0.12 -11.19 -9.18
CA ARG A 42 0.40 -9.76 -8.97
C ARG A 42 -0.88 -8.97 -8.68
N SER A 43 -1.99 -9.29 -9.35
CA SER A 43 -3.28 -8.62 -9.14
C SER A 43 -3.86 -8.90 -7.74
N GLU A 44 -3.69 -10.12 -7.24
CA GLU A 44 -4.09 -10.51 -5.89
C GLU A 44 -3.24 -9.80 -4.84
N MET A 45 -1.92 -9.72 -5.06
CA MET A 45 -1.01 -8.98 -4.17
C MET A 45 -1.36 -7.49 -4.10
N LEU A 46 -1.68 -6.86 -5.24
CA LEU A 46 -2.13 -5.46 -5.27
C LEU A 46 -3.46 -5.28 -4.51
N HIS A 47 -4.39 -6.22 -4.67
CA HIS A 47 -5.65 -6.21 -3.93
C HIS A 47 -5.43 -6.33 -2.42
N GLN A 48 -4.54 -7.22 -1.99
CA GLN A 48 -4.20 -7.40 -0.59
C GLN A 48 -3.43 -6.20 -0.02
N ALA A 49 -2.55 -5.57 -0.80
CA ALA A 49 -1.88 -4.32 -0.43
C ALA A 49 -2.88 -3.19 -0.19
N TYR A 50 -3.90 -3.06 -1.06
CA TYR A 50 -4.98 -2.11 -0.86
C TYR A 50 -5.74 -2.40 0.44
N ARG A 51 -6.14 -3.65 0.67
CA ARG A 51 -6.84 -4.07 1.89
C ARG A 51 -6.01 -3.88 3.15
N SER A 52 -4.69 -4.06 3.11
CA SER A 52 -3.79 -3.86 4.26
C SER A 52 -3.65 -2.39 4.67
N VAL A 53 -3.87 -1.45 3.75
CA VAL A 53 -3.72 -0.01 4.01
C VAL A 53 -5.06 0.68 4.28
N TYR A 54 -6.11 0.24 3.59
CA TYR A 54 -7.42 0.89 3.60
C TYR A 54 -8.55 0.05 4.21
N GLY A 55 -8.37 -1.27 4.32
CA GLY A 55 -9.23 -2.13 5.12
C GLY A 55 -8.87 -2.03 6.60
#